data_AF-A0A4V1PQE1-F1
#
_entry.id   AF-A0A4V1PQE1-F1
#
_cell.length_a   1.000
_cell.length_b   1.000
_cell.length_c   1.000
_cell.angle_alpha   90.00
_cell.angle_beta   90.00
_cell.angle_gamma   90.00
#
_symmetry.space_group_name_H-M   'P 1'
#
loop_
_entity.id
_entity.type
_entity.pdbx_description
1 polymer ?
#
loop_
_entity_poly.entity_id
_entity_poly.type
_entity_poly.pdbx_seq_one_letter_code
_entity_poly.pdbx_strand_id
1 'polypeptide(L)'
;MIHKNVLSELLFKVIADRAEKKSVIISTNLKFSDWTELFENETMVAALIDRLTFRSHVLNMNGTSYRREHSAPQIEEVNNHV
;
A
#
# COMPACT_ATOMS: atom_id res chain seq x y z
N MET A 1 8.28 11.31 17.47
CA MET A 1 6.99 11.97 17.19
C MET A 1 7.09 12.98 16.04
N ILE A 2 8.16 13.77 15.91
CA ILE A 2 8.31 14.80 14.85
C ILE A 2 8.48 14.25 13.41
N HIS A 3 8.95 12.99 13.22
CA HIS A 3 9.22 12.46 11.88
C HIS A 3 8.00 11.95 11.08
N LYS A 4 6.86 11.63 11.72
CA LYS A 4 5.68 11.12 11.00
C LYS A 4 4.96 12.21 10.18
N ASN A 5 5.00 13.44 10.67
CA ASN A 5 4.27 14.57 10.10
C ASN A 5 4.85 15.01 8.75
N VAL A 6 6.18 15.13 8.64
CA VAL A 6 6.84 15.55 7.39
C VAL A 6 6.61 14.58 6.22
N LEU A 7 6.60 13.27 6.50
CA LEU A 7 6.39 12.25 5.47
C LEU A 7 4.96 12.24 4.93
N SER A 8 3.98 12.44 5.83
CA SER A 8 2.57 12.51 5.45
C SER A 8 2.25 13.77 4.65
N GLU A 9 2.81 14.92 5.04
CA GLU A 9 2.70 16.16 4.28
C GLU A 9 3.34 16.07 2.89
N LEU A 10 4.54 15.46 2.79
CA LEU A 10 5.21 15.28 1.51
C LEU A 10 4.40 14.37 0.57
N LEU A 11 3.88 13.26 1.09
CA LEU A 11 3.03 12.35 0.33
C LEU A 11 1.76 13.07 -0.14
N PHE A 12 1.10 13.83 0.74
CA PHE A 12 -0.07 14.62 0.38
C PHE A 12 0.25 15.60 -0.76
N LYS A 13 1.35 16.33 -0.65
CA LYS A 13 1.79 17.28 -1.67
C LYS A 13 2.02 16.61 -3.03
N VAL A 14 2.72 15.47 -3.06
CA VAL A 14 2.97 14.72 -4.30
C VAL A 14 1.66 14.27 -4.96
N ILE A 15 0.69 13.78 -4.17
CA ILE A 15 -0.61 13.36 -4.73
C ILE A 15 -1.43 14.57 -5.19
N ALA A 16 -1.49 15.64 -4.41
CA ALA A 16 -2.19 16.87 -4.78
C ALA A 16 -1.62 17.49 -6.06
N ASP A 17 -0.29 17.51 -6.22
CA ASP A 17 0.37 18.05 -7.42
C ASP A 17 0.11 17.22 -8.68
N ARG A 18 -0.22 15.93 -8.55
CA ARG A 18 -0.49 15.01 -9.66
C ARG A 18 -1.96 14.79 -9.95
N ALA A 19 -2.84 15.02 -8.97
CA ALA A 19 -4.27 14.88 -9.11
C ALA A 19 -4.76 15.58 -10.39
N GLU A 20 -5.53 14.85 -11.19
CA GLU A 20 -6.11 15.30 -12.48
C GLU A 20 -5.10 15.71 -13.56
N LYS A 21 -3.79 15.64 -13.31
CA LYS A 21 -2.73 16.02 -14.26
C LYS A 21 -1.98 14.82 -14.82
N LYS A 22 -1.64 13.83 -14.00
CA LYS A 22 -0.87 12.64 -14.40
C LYS A 22 -1.22 11.41 -13.56
N SER A 23 -1.21 10.23 -14.18
CA SER A 23 -1.52 8.95 -13.51
C SER A 23 -0.54 8.63 -12.39
N VAL A 24 -1.04 8.02 -11.31
CA VAL A 24 -0.23 7.53 -10.18
C VAL A 24 -0.58 6.07 -9.94
N ILE A 25 0.43 5.25 -9.65
CA ILE A 25 0.25 3.88 -9.15
C ILE A 25 0.73 3.86 -7.70
N ILE A 26 -0.10 3.32 -6.81
CA ILE A 26 0.21 3.13 -5.39
C ILE A 26 -0.07 1.67 -5.04
N SER A 27 0.88 1.04 -4.37
CA SER A 27 0.71 -0.26 -3.73
C SER A 27 0.78 -0.10 -2.22
N THR A 28 -0.19 -0.66 -1.50
CA THR A 28 -0.20 -0.67 -0.03
C THR A 28 -0.68 -2.02 0.46
N ASN A 29 -0.16 -2.45 1.61
CA ASN A 29 -0.68 -3.60 2.35
C ASN A 29 -1.74 -3.19 3.39
N LEU A 30 -2.04 -1.88 3.51
CA LEU A 30 -3.06 -1.34 4.40
C LEU A 30 -4.34 -1.03 3.61
N LYS A 31 -5.47 -1.47 4.13
CA LYS A 31 -6.79 -1.02 3.66
C LYS A 31 -6.99 0.46 3.98
N PHE A 32 -7.81 1.17 3.21
CA PHE A 32 -8.01 2.61 3.37
C PHE A 32 -8.45 3.05 4.77
N SER A 33 -9.20 2.21 5.50
CA SER A 33 -9.61 2.50 6.89
C SER A 33 -8.44 2.65 7.85
N ASP A 34 -7.30 2.02 7.54
CA ASP A 34 -6.12 1.99 8.41
C ASP A 34 -5.12 3.10 8.03
N TRP A 35 -5.42 3.89 7.00
CA TRP A 35 -4.55 4.99 6.60
C TRP A 35 -4.56 6.12 7.62
N THR A 36 -5.54 6.20 8.52
CA THR A 36 -5.52 7.12 9.67
C THR A 36 -4.35 6.87 10.61
N GLU A 37 -3.71 5.69 10.59
CA GLU A 37 -2.49 5.42 11.37
C GLU A 37 -1.22 6.04 10.75
N LEU A 38 -1.27 6.37 9.45
CA LEU A 38 -0.15 6.94 8.70
C LEU A 38 -0.09 8.48 8.79
N PHE A 39 -1.22 9.13 9.07
CA PHE A 39 -1.35 10.59 9.08
C PHE A 39 -1.91 11.04 10.43
N GLU A 40 -1.39 12.13 10.98
CA GLU A 40 -1.87 12.67 12.26
C GLU A 40 -3.24 13.38 12.12
N ASN A 41 -3.66 13.70 10.90
CA ASN A 41 -4.88 14.45 10.61
C ASN A 41 -5.84 13.66 9.71
N GLU A 42 -6.96 13.22 10.28
CA GLU A 42 -8.01 12.46 9.59
C GLU A 42 -8.62 13.21 8.40
N THR A 43 -8.75 14.54 8.48
CA THR A 43 -9.23 15.36 7.36
C THR A 43 -8.27 15.29 6.17
N MET A 44 -6.96 15.30 6.44
CA MET A 44 -5.94 15.15 5.38
C MET A 44 -6.01 13.76 4.73
N VAL A 45 -6.21 12.70 5.53
CA VAL A 45 -6.39 11.32 5.04
C VAL A 45 -7.60 11.22 4.13
N ALA A 46 -8.75 11.72 4.58
CA ALA A 46 -9.98 11.69 3.79
C ALA A 46 -9.80 12.43 2.46
N ALA A 47 -9.18 13.60 2.50
CA ALA A 47 -8.91 14.39 1.30
C ALA A 47 -7.89 13.71 0.36
N LEU A 48 -6.95 12.93 0.90
CA LEU A 48 -6.01 12.15 0.10
C LEU A 48 -6.71 10.97 -0.59
N ILE A 49 -7.51 10.21 0.16
CA ILE A 49 -8.26 9.06 -0.34
C ILE A 49 -9.23 9.51 -1.44
N ASP A 50 -9.93 10.62 -1.24
CA ASP A 50 -10.83 11.22 -2.25
C ASP A 50 -10.10 11.45 -3.58
N ARG A 51 -8.95 12.13 -3.55
CA ARG A 51 -8.12 12.39 -4.75
C ARG A 51 -7.59 11.12 -5.42
N LEU A 52 -7.21 10.12 -4.63
CA LEU A 52 -6.70 8.85 -5.16
C LEU A 52 -7.78 7.98 -5.77
N THR A 53 -8.99 8.04 -5.22
CA THR A 53 -10.11 7.22 -5.68
C THR A 53 -10.86 7.85 -6.85
N PHE A 54 -10.75 9.17 -7.02
CA PHE A 54 -11.29 9.88 -8.18
C PHE A 54 -10.68 9.35 -9.49
N ARG A 55 -11.53 8.79 -10.37
CA ARG A 55 -11.15 8.21 -11.67
C ARG A 55 -10.03 7.17 -11.57
N SER A 56 -10.14 6.26 -10.59
CA SER A 56 -9.13 5.24 -10.31
C SER A 56 -9.61 3.81 -10.59
N HIS A 57 -8.65 2.89 -10.59
CA HIS A 57 -8.89 1.45 -10.51
C HIS A 57 -8.27 0.91 -9.22
N VAL A 58 -9.10 0.34 -8.35
CA VAL A 58 -8.63 -0.28 -7.10
C VAL A 58 -8.51 -1.78 -7.32
N LEU A 59 -7.29 -2.31 -7.18
CA LEU A 59 -7.00 -3.74 -7.34
C LEU A 59 -6.69 -4.36 -5.98
N ASN A 60 -7.60 -5.20 -5.49
CA ASN A 60 -7.40 -5.93 -4.24
C ASN A 60 -6.52 -7.17 -4.48
N MET A 61 -5.29 -7.13 -3.99
CA MET A 61 -4.30 -8.20 -4.14
C MET A 61 -4.44 -9.24 -3.02
N ASN A 62 -5.47 -10.08 -3.08
CA ASN A 62 -5.76 -11.13 -2.09
C ASN A 62 -5.03 -12.46 -2.33
N GLY A 63 -4.00 -12.45 -3.17
CA GLY A 63 -3.23 -13.64 -3.53
C GLY A 63 -2.29 -14.11 -2.40
N THR A 64 -1.82 -15.34 -2.53
CA THR A 64 -0.73 -15.88 -1.73
C THR A 64 0.57 -15.09 -1.98
N SER A 65 1.46 -15.09 -0.98
CA SER A 65 2.73 -14.39 -1.13
C SER A 65 3.63 -15.18 -2.08
N TYR A 66 3.92 -14.61 -3.25
CA TYR A 66 4.87 -15.16 -4.21
C TYR A 66 6.20 -15.55 -3.54
N ARG A 67 6.72 -14.69 -2.65
CA ARG A 67 7.95 -14.97 -1.90
C ARG A 67 7.83 -16.23 -1.05
N ARG A 68 6.72 -16.44 -0.35
CA ARG A 68 6.54 -17.65 0.48
C ARG A 68 6.51 -18.92 -0.35
N GLU A 69 5.84 -18.89 -1.49
CA GLU A 69 5.75 -20.03 -2.41
C GLU A 69 7.12 -20.43 -2.99
N HIS A 70 7.99 -19.44 -3.24
CA HIS A 70 9.28 -19.66 -3.89
C HIS A 70 10.48 -19.67 -2.93
N SER A 71 10.26 -19.41 -1.63
CA SER A 71 11.29 -19.48 -0.59
C SER A 71 11.14 -20.69 0.33
N ALA A 72 10.07 -21.48 0.19
CA ALA A 72 9.98 -22.76 0.87
C ALA A 72 11.09 -23.66 0.30
N PRO A 73 12.03 -24.16 1.14
CA PRO A 73 12.96 -25.19 0.67
C PRO A 73 12.14 -26.35 0.12
N GLN A 74 12.54 -26.89 -1.03
CA GLN A 74 12.03 -28.15 -1.56
C GLN A 74 12.36 -29.24 -0.53
N ILE A 75 11.50 -29.41 0.48
CA ILE A 75 11.48 -30.61 1.30
C ILE A 75 10.54 -31.59 0.58
N GLU A 76 10.95 -32.00 -0.61
CA GLU A 76 10.44 -33.19 -1.27
C GLU A 76 11.62 -34.17 -1.42
N GLU A 77 11.36 -35.45 -1.12
CA GLU A 77 12.16 -36.63 -1.48
C GLU A 77 13.39 -37.03 -0.63
N VAL A 78 13.27 -37.14 0.71
CA VAL A 78 14.18 -38.02 1.49
C VAL A 78 13.46 -39.19 2.20
N ASN A 79 12.13 -39.22 2.23
CA ASN A 79 11.38 -40.24 2.98
C ASN A 79 10.97 -41.50 2.18
N ASN A 80 11.48 -41.72 0.95
CA ASN A 80 11.10 -42.89 0.13
C ASN A 80 12.17 -43.98 -0.02
N HIS A 81 13.33 -43.91 0.64
CA HIS A 81 14.33 -44.98 0.64
C HIS A 81 14.85 -45.30 2.06
N VAL A 82 14.01 -45.91 2.90
CA VAL A 82 14.42 -46.88 3.94
C VAL A 82 13.34 -47.96 4.04
#